data_AF-A0A0C9UA39-F1
#
_entry.id   AF-A0A0C9UA39-F1
#
_cell.length_a   1.000
_cell.length_b   1.000
_cell.length_c   1.000
_cell.angle_alpha   90.00
_cell.angle_beta   90.00
_cell.angle_gamma   90.00
#
_symmetry.space_group_name_H-M   'P 1'
#
loop_
_entity.id
_entity.type
_entity.pdbx_description
1 polymer ?
#
loop_
_entity_poly.entity_id
_entity_poly.type
_entity_poly.pdbx_seq_one_letter_code
_entity_poly.pdbx_strand_id
1 'polypeptide(L)'
;MDIVCHLPFGKSIQVLKEACKVMMHKCINADNDVHIRDLASYLLAPDPKTEKKIPIEDLENDAIVAVQGGSDNTSTALVVIFYFLMVHRYYFDALRKELNVMFPNPTAVLDPSTLMGIRKLGKNWRLMAR
;
A
#
# COMPACT_ATOMS: atom_id res chain seq x y z
N MET A 1 11.66 5.66 -22.52
CA MET A 1 11.37 4.21 -22.46
C MET A 1 10.71 3.77 -23.76
N ASP A 2 11.48 3.30 -24.74
CA ASP A 2 10.95 2.91 -26.07
C ASP A 2 10.88 1.37 -26.22
N ILE A 3 11.75 0.64 -25.50
CA ILE A 3 11.82 -0.83 -25.53
C ILE A 3 10.57 -1.53 -25.00
N VAL A 4 9.85 -0.90 -24.07
CA VAL A 4 8.65 -1.48 -23.44
C VAL A 4 7.51 -1.65 -24.46
N CYS A 5 7.47 -0.80 -25.50
CA CYS A 5 6.51 -0.88 -26.59
C CYS A 5 6.68 -2.14 -27.45
N HIS A 6 7.86 -2.78 -27.40
CA HIS A 6 8.17 -4.00 -28.14
C HIS A 6 7.98 -5.28 -27.30
N LEU A 7 7.69 -5.16 -26.00
CA LEU A 7 7.40 -6.30 -25.15
C LEU A 7 5.92 -6.72 -25.27
N PRO A 8 5.60 -8.02 -25.21
CA PRO A 8 4.23 -8.52 -25.30
C PRO A 8 3.29 -7.97 -24.20
N PHE A 9 3.86 -7.44 -23.11
CA PHE A 9 3.14 -6.80 -22.00
C PHE A 9 3.11 -5.26 -22.08
N GLY A 10 3.63 -4.67 -23.16
CA GLY A 10 3.78 -3.22 -23.30
C GLY A 10 2.46 -2.48 -23.12
N LYS A 11 1.35 -3.00 -23.65
CA LYS A 11 0.02 -2.36 -23.53
C LYS A 11 -0.44 -2.24 -22.08
N SER A 12 -0.30 -3.28 -21.28
CA SER A 12 -0.73 -3.26 -19.87
C SER A 12 0.13 -2.31 -19.03
N ILE A 13 1.44 -2.25 -19.30
CA ILE A 13 2.34 -1.31 -18.64
C ILE A 13 1.99 0.13 -19.01
N GLN A 14 1.63 0.40 -20.28
CA GLN A 14 1.19 1.73 -20.69
C GLN A 14 -0.14 2.12 -20.01
N VAL A 15 -1.10 1.20 -19.90
CA VAL A 15 -2.35 1.46 -19.17
C VAL A 15 -2.08 1.78 -17.70
N LEU A 16 -1.19 1.03 -17.05
CA LEU A 16 -0.78 1.31 -15.67
C LEU A 16 -0.11 2.69 -15.56
N LYS A 17 0.82 2.99 -16.47
CA LYS A 17 1.51 4.28 -16.52
C LYS A 17 0.54 5.45 -16.63
N GLU A 18 -0.42 5.38 -17.54
CA GLU A 18 -1.43 6.43 -17.70
C GLU A 18 -2.33 6.55 -16.47
N ALA A 19 -2.72 5.44 -15.84
CA ALA A 19 -3.49 5.47 -14.60
C ALA A 19 -2.71 6.14 -13.46
N CYS A 20 -1.45 5.75 -13.24
CA CYS A 20 -0.57 6.32 -12.22
C CYS A 20 -0.32 7.81 -12.47
N LYS A 21 -0.11 8.22 -13.73
CA LYS A 21 -0.01 9.61 -14.12
C LYS A 21 -1.26 10.39 -13.72
N VAL A 22 -2.45 9.92 -14.12
CA VAL A 22 -3.72 10.58 -13.77
C VAL A 22 -3.87 10.71 -12.24
N MET A 23 -3.46 9.71 -11.46
CA MET A 23 -3.49 9.78 -10.00
C MET A 23 -2.52 10.84 -9.46
N MET A 24 -1.27 10.85 -9.91
CA MET A 24 -0.27 11.83 -9.46
C MET A 24 -0.69 13.27 -9.81
N HIS A 25 -1.26 13.50 -10.99
CA HIS A 25 -1.81 14.80 -11.37
C HIS A 25 -2.96 15.24 -10.46
N LYS A 26 -3.82 14.31 -10.02
CA LYS A 26 -4.85 14.63 -9.01
C LYS A 26 -4.23 15.02 -7.68
N CYS A 27 -3.17 14.34 -7.23
CA CYS A 27 -2.43 14.71 -6.02
C CYS A 27 -1.82 16.11 -6.14
N ILE A 28 -1.18 16.43 -7.27
CA ILE A 28 -0.61 17.75 -7.55
C ILE A 28 -1.68 18.85 -7.47
N ASN A 29 -2.83 18.62 -8.10
CA ASN A 29 -3.91 19.61 -8.15
C ASN A 29 -4.60 19.80 -6.78
N ALA A 30 -4.56 18.80 -5.91
CA ALA A 30 -5.20 18.84 -4.60
C ALA A 30 -4.26 19.27 -3.47
N ASP A 31 -2.95 19.44 -3.71
CA ASP A 31 -1.90 19.57 -2.67
C ASP A 31 -2.21 20.64 -1.60
N ASN A 32 -2.78 21.77 -2.00
CA ASN A 32 -3.13 22.87 -1.08
C ASN A 32 -4.37 22.57 -0.20
N ASP A 33 -5.19 21.61 -0.59
CA ASP A 33 -6.47 21.26 0.06
C ASP A 33 -6.36 19.98 0.90
N VAL A 34 -5.16 19.41 1.05
CA VAL A 34 -4.94 18.17 1.78
C VAL A 34 -4.82 18.42 3.29
N HIS A 35 -5.80 17.95 4.06
CA HIS A 35 -5.77 18.03 5.54
C HIS A 35 -4.83 17.00 6.19
N ILE A 36 -4.57 15.86 5.53
CA ILE A 36 -3.70 14.79 6.03
C ILE A 36 -2.60 14.54 5.01
N ARG A 37 -1.37 14.97 5.31
CA ARG A 37 -0.23 14.80 4.40
C ARG A 37 0.12 13.33 4.24
N ASP A 38 0.18 12.88 3.00
CA ASP A 38 0.66 11.56 2.63
C ASP A 38 2.04 11.63 1.97
N LEU A 39 2.57 10.49 1.51
CA LEU A 39 3.87 10.43 0.85
C LEU A 39 3.95 11.36 -0.37
N ALA A 40 2.88 11.46 -1.16
CA ALA A 40 2.85 12.35 -2.32
C ALA A 40 2.91 13.82 -1.87
N SER A 41 2.19 14.21 -0.81
CA SER A 41 2.30 15.56 -0.24
C SER A 41 3.71 15.94 0.22
N TYR A 42 4.55 14.97 0.59
CA TYR A 42 5.96 15.20 0.92
C TYR A 42 6.85 15.28 -0.33
N LEU A 43 6.58 14.49 -1.36
CA LEU A 43 7.31 14.53 -2.63
C LEU A 43 7.01 15.80 -3.45
N LEU A 44 5.83 16.39 -3.27
CA LEU A 44 5.42 17.65 -3.90
C LEU A 44 6.03 18.88 -3.23
N ALA A 45 6.45 18.75 -1.98
CA ALA A 45 7.10 19.83 -1.25
C ALA A 45 8.48 20.15 -1.88
N PRO A 46 8.86 21.43 -1.94
CA PRO A 46 10.20 21.78 -2.37
C PRO A 46 11.23 21.23 -1.38
N ASP A 47 12.39 20.83 -1.90
CA ASP A 47 13.51 20.40 -1.07
C ASP A 47 13.94 21.56 -0.14
N PRO A 48 14.07 21.33 1.18
CA PRO A 48 14.32 22.39 2.15
C PRO A 48 15.73 23.00 2.07
N LYS A 49 16.66 22.38 1.35
CA LYS A 49 18.04 22.86 1.17
C LYS A 49 18.24 23.56 -0.17
N THR A 50 17.57 23.08 -1.22
CA THR A 50 17.76 23.56 -2.59
C THR A 50 16.60 24.36 -3.13
N GLU A 51 15.45 24.36 -2.44
CA GLU A 51 14.16 24.96 -2.83
C GLU A 51 13.60 24.45 -4.16
N LYS A 52 14.19 23.38 -4.72
CA LYS A 52 13.77 22.79 -5.98
C LYS A 52 12.68 21.74 -5.75
N LYS A 53 11.73 21.70 -6.68
CA LYS A 53 10.71 20.65 -6.76
C LYS A 53 11.20 19.50 -7.63
N ILE A 54 10.73 18.30 -7.33
CA ILE A 54 10.92 17.12 -8.20
C ILE A 54 10.20 17.39 -9.54
N PRO A 55 10.82 17.09 -10.69
CA PRO A 55 10.17 17.18 -11.98
C PRO A 55 8.89 16.34 -12.03
N ILE A 56 7.86 16.84 -12.72
CA ILE A 56 6.56 16.14 -12.82
C ILE A 56 6.73 14.75 -13.45
N GLU A 57 7.59 14.62 -14.45
CA GLU A 57 7.88 13.34 -15.09
C GLU A 57 8.48 12.30 -14.12
N ASP A 58 9.31 12.75 -13.18
CA ASP A 58 9.89 11.87 -12.16
C ASP A 58 8.84 11.48 -11.12
N LEU A 59 7.95 12.40 -10.73
CA LEU A 59 6.81 12.09 -9.86
C LEU A 59 5.85 11.09 -10.51
N GLU A 60 5.59 11.20 -11.81
CA GLU A 60 4.78 10.24 -12.57
C GLU A 60 5.43 8.85 -12.56
N ASN A 61 6.76 8.77 -12.70
CA ASN A 61 7.49 7.50 -12.64
C ASN A 61 7.47 6.90 -11.22
N ASP A 62 7.69 7.73 -10.19
CA ASP A 62 7.66 7.30 -8.78
C ASP A 62 6.28 6.76 -8.38
N ALA A 63 5.19 7.31 -8.93
CA ALA A 63 3.84 6.80 -8.72
C ALA A 63 3.70 5.35 -9.19
N ILE A 64 4.30 4.98 -10.32
CA ILE A 64 4.29 3.61 -10.85
C ILE A 64 5.06 2.68 -9.89
N VAL A 65 6.25 3.11 -9.47
CA VAL A 65 7.10 2.35 -8.55
C VAL A 65 6.39 2.11 -7.22
N ALA A 66 5.75 3.13 -6.65
CA ALA A 66 5.04 3.02 -5.39
C ALA A 66 3.84 2.05 -5.49
N VAL A 67 3.05 2.15 -6.55
CA VAL A 67 1.89 1.25 -6.78
C VAL A 67 2.35 -0.18 -6.97
N GLN A 68 3.36 -0.43 -7.80
CA GLN A 68 3.84 -1.78 -8.07
C GLN A 68 4.54 -2.39 -6.84
N GLY A 69 5.37 -1.60 -6.16
CA GLY A 69 6.07 -2.03 -4.95
C GLY A 69 5.11 -2.39 -3.81
N GLY A 70 3.95 -1.73 -3.72
CA GLY A 70 2.89 -2.09 -2.79
C GLY A 70 2.08 -3.30 -3.24
N SER A 71 1.65 -3.33 -4.51
CA SER A 71 0.76 -4.35 -5.06
C SER A 71 1.35 -5.75 -5.00
N ASP A 72 2.51 -5.98 -5.61
CA ASP A 72 3.04 -7.33 -5.82
C ASP A 72 3.47 -7.97 -4.50
N ASN A 73 4.10 -7.18 -3.64
CA ASN A 73 4.59 -7.64 -2.35
C ASN A 73 3.43 -7.91 -1.38
N THR A 74 2.46 -7.00 -1.29
CA THR A 74 1.35 -7.12 -0.33
C THR A 74 0.39 -8.22 -0.74
N SER A 75 0.05 -8.32 -2.02
CA SER A 75 -0.84 -9.37 -2.53
C SER A 75 -0.25 -10.76 -2.30
N THR A 76 1.03 -10.95 -2.64
CA THR A 76 1.74 -12.22 -2.42
C THR A 76 1.79 -12.57 -0.93
N ALA A 77 2.15 -11.61 -0.07
CA ALA A 77 2.18 -11.84 1.37
C ALA A 77 0.80 -12.23 1.92
N LEU A 78 -0.26 -11.56 1.50
CA LEU A 78 -1.64 -11.88 1.91
C LEU A 78 -2.08 -13.27 1.46
N VAL A 79 -1.76 -13.66 0.23
CA VAL A 79 -2.07 -15.01 -0.28
C VAL A 79 -1.41 -16.07 0.61
N VAL A 80 -0.13 -15.89 0.95
CA VAL A 80 0.59 -16.81 1.83
C VAL A 80 -0.03 -16.83 3.24
N ILE A 81 -0.35 -15.66 3.81
CA ILE A 81 -1.02 -15.57 5.12
C ILE A 81 -2.34 -16.33 5.11
N PHE A 82 -3.20 -16.12 4.11
CA PHE A 82 -4.48 -16.80 4.01
C PHE A 82 -4.31 -18.31 3.83
N TYR A 83 -3.35 -18.74 3.02
CA TYR A 83 -3.03 -20.15 2.89
C TYR A 83 -2.71 -20.79 4.25
N PHE A 84 -1.80 -20.20 5.04
CA PHE A 84 -1.44 -20.71 6.36
C PHE A 84 -2.61 -20.68 7.35
N LEU A 85 -3.43 -19.64 7.33
CA LEU A 85 -4.63 -19.55 8.17
C LEU A 85 -5.64 -20.65 7.82
N MET A 86 -5.80 -20.98 6.54
CA MET A 86 -6.72 -22.03 6.10
C MET A 86 -6.21 -23.44 6.42
N VAL A 87 -4.92 -23.70 6.21
CA VAL A 87 -4.31 -25.01 6.50
C VAL A 87 -4.26 -25.28 8.01
N HIS A 88 -3.93 -24.26 8.82
CA HIS A 88 -3.78 -24.40 10.26
C HIS A 88 -4.93 -23.71 11.01
N ARG A 89 -6.08 -24.40 11.05
CA ARG A 89 -7.32 -23.90 11.65
C ARG A 89 -7.19 -23.40 13.08
N TYR A 90 -6.27 -23.98 13.86
CA TYR A 90 -5.92 -23.49 15.20
C TYR A 90 -5.55 -22.00 15.22
N TYR A 91 -4.71 -21.54 14.29
CA TYR A 91 -4.29 -20.14 14.23
C TYR A 91 -5.42 -19.23 13.74
N PHE A 92 -6.25 -19.70 12.80
CA PHE A 92 -7.43 -18.97 12.36
C PHE A 92 -8.42 -18.74 13.51
N ASP A 93 -8.78 -19.80 14.24
CA ASP A 93 -9.72 -19.70 15.37
C ASP A 93 -9.15 -18.82 16.48
N ALA A 94 -7.86 -18.92 16.74
CA ALA A 94 -7.14 -18.11 17.70
C ALA A 94 -7.12 -16.62 17.33
N LEU A 95 -6.91 -16.27 16.05
CA LEU A 95 -6.94 -14.90 15.55
C LEU A 95 -8.37 -14.36 15.54
N ARG A 96 -9.34 -15.16 15.10
CA ARG A 96 -10.75 -14.77 15.08
C ARG A 96 -11.30 -14.47 16.47
N LYS A 97 -10.91 -15.27 17.48
CA LYS A 97 -11.27 -14.99 18.88
C LYS A 97 -10.71 -13.65 19.36
N GLU A 98 -9.46 -13.34 19.03
CA GLU A 98 -8.83 -12.06 19.39
C GLU A 98 -9.52 -10.88 18.69
N LEU A 99 -9.81 -11.01 17.39
CA LEU A 99 -10.53 -9.99 16.63
C LEU A 99 -11.94 -9.76 17.16
N ASN A 100 -12.69 -10.82 17.50
CA ASN A 100 -14.03 -10.66 18.06
C ASN A 100 -14.04 -9.95 19.43
N VAL A 101 -12.98 -10.10 20.23
CA VAL A 101 -12.84 -9.40 21.51
C VAL A 101 -12.50 -7.93 21.30
N MET A 102 -11.57 -7.63 20.38
CA MET A 102 -11.12 -6.26 20.11
C MET A 102 -12.12 -5.46 19.26
N PHE A 103 -12.87 -6.14 18.39
CA PHE A 103 -13.85 -5.54 17.47
C PHE A 103 -15.22 -6.19 17.66
N PRO A 104 -15.92 -5.91 18.78
CA PRO A 104 -17.25 -6.46 19.05
C PRO A 104 -18.28 -5.99 18.02
N ASN A 105 -18.05 -4.83 17.39
CA ASN A 105 -18.81 -4.36 16.24
C ASN A 105 -17.92 -4.35 14.99
N PRO A 106 -18.04 -5.34 14.08
CA PRO A 106 -17.18 -5.46 12.91
C PRO A 106 -17.42 -4.39 11.84
N THR A 107 -18.52 -3.64 11.93
CA THR A 107 -18.86 -2.54 11.01
C THR A 107 -18.56 -1.17 11.59
N ALA A 108 -18.05 -1.09 12.83
CA ALA A 108 -17.64 0.17 13.42
C ALA A 108 -16.41 0.75 12.71
N VAL A 109 -16.22 2.06 12.84
CA VAL A 109 -15.02 2.74 12.32
C VAL A 109 -13.78 2.13 12.98
N LEU A 110 -12.81 1.76 12.15
CA LEU A 110 -11.58 1.14 12.61
C LEU A 110 -10.71 2.16 13.34
N ASP A 111 -10.55 1.98 14.64
CA ASP A 111 -9.67 2.82 15.46
C ASP A 111 -8.20 2.34 15.35
N PRO A 112 -7.26 3.20 14.91
CA PRO A 112 -5.84 2.85 14.81
C PRO A 112 -5.22 2.39 16.13
N SER A 113 -5.71 2.89 17.28
CA SER A 113 -5.17 2.50 18.58
C SER A 113 -5.52 1.05 18.93
N THR A 114 -6.73 0.63 18.57
CA THR A 114 -7.21 -0.75 18.70
C THR A 114 -6.43 -1.72 17.79
N LEU A 115 -6.07 -1.29 16.58
CA LEU A 115 -5.23 -2.09 15.67
C LEU A 115 -3.84 -2.40 16.24
N MET A 116 -3.20 -1.42 16.91
CA MET A 116 -1.90 -1.62 17.55
C MET A 116 -1.95 -2.63 18.72
N GLY A 117 -3.13 -2.83 19.30
CA GLY A 117 -3.35 -3.78 20.40
C GLY A 117 -3.40 -5.25 19.98
N ILE A 118 -3.48 -5.56 18.67
CA ILE A 118 -3.60 -6.94 18.17
C ILE A 118 -2.25 -7.65 18.28
N ARG A 119 -2.11 -8.50 19.30
CA ARG A 119 -0.85 -9.12 19.71
C ARG A 119 -0.42 -10.24 18.76
N LYS A 120 -1.36 -11.06 18.26
CA LYS A 120 -1.00 -12.19 17.38
C LYS A 120 -0.66 -11.77 15.96
N LEU A 121 -1.14 -10.61 15.49
CA LEU A 121 -0.73 -10.03 14.22
C LEU A 121 0.72 -9.50 14.30
N GLY A 122 1.08 -8.84 15.41
CA GLY A 122 2.40 -8.19 15.55
C GLY A 122 3.55 -9.10 15.99
N LYS A 123 3.32 -10.15 16.80
CA LYS A 123 4.41 -10.93 17.42
C LYS A 123 4.63 -12.35 16.88
N ASN A 124 3.64 -12.97 16.23
CA ASN A 124 3.66 -14.41 15.95
C ASN A 124 3.79 -14.80 14.46
N TRP A 125 3.84 -13.85 13.52
CA TRP A 125 4.01 -14.19 12.10
C TRP A 125 5.30 -14.98 11.83
N ARG A 126 6.37 -14.72 12.60
CA ARG A 126 7.66 -15.44 12.50
C ARG A 126 7.58 -16.92 12.90
N LEU A 127 6.55 -17.31 13.65
CA LEU A 127 6.34 -18.69 14.09
C LEU A 127 5.49 -19.50 13.10
N MET A 128 4.78 -18.84 12.19
CA MET A 128 3.99 -19.50 11.14
C MET A 128 4.82 -19.89 9.91
N ALA A 129 6.03 -19.32 9.77
CA ALA A 129 6.94 -19.56 8.66
C ALA A 129 8.03 -20.62 8.96
N ARG A 130 7.89 -21.37 10.06
CA ARG A 130 8.79 -22.47 10.44
C ARG A 130 8.07 -23.80 10.35
#